data_AF-A0A9P6WS74-F1
#
_entry.id   AF-A0A9P6WS74-F1
#
_cell.length_a   1.000
_cell.length_b   1.000
_cell.length_c   1.000
_cell.angle_alpha   90.00
_cell.angle_beta   90.00
_cell.angle_gamma   90.00
#
_symmetry.space_group_name_H-M   'P 1'
#
loop_
_entity.id
_entity.type
_entity.pdbx_description
1 polymer ?
#
loop_
_entity_poly.entity_id
_entity_poly.type
_entity_poly.pdbx_seq_one_letter_code
_entity_poly.pdbx_strand_id
1 'polypeptide(L)'
;MFSSASGGSKIALAALAATLRGWGWALIDAQVENPHLLRMGAEHLPRAEFLAHVRQAVRGNGREGPWTRAVGRLPARDLAGG
;
A
#
# COMPACT_ATOMS: atom_id res chain seq x y z
N MET A 1 -8.13 7.83 -2.15
CA MET A 1 -7.46 7.98 -3.46
C MET A 1 -8.49 8.42 -4.50
N PHE A 2 -8.08 9.12 -5.56
CA PHE A 2 -8.95 9.49 -6.69
C PHE A 2 -8.33 9.02 -8.02
N SER A 3 -9.11 8.97 -9.09
CA SER A 3 -8.62 8.64 -10.43
C SER A 3 -9.40 9.42 -11.49
N SER A 4 -8.70 10.01 -12.45
CA SER A 4 -9.30 10.66 -13.62
C SER A 4 -9.61 9.68 -14.76
N ALA A 5 -9.13 8.44 -14.68
CA ALA A 5 -9.38 7.37 -15.63
C ALA A 5 -9.83 6.09 -14.91
N SER A 6 -10.66 5.27 -15.57
CA SER A 6 -11.08 3.99 -14.99
C SER A 6 -9.87 3.11 -14.66
N GLY A 7 -9.86 2.51 -13.47
CA GLY A 7 -8.78 1.62 -13.01
C GLY A 7 -7.49 2.30 -12.54
N GLY A 8 -7.32 3.62 -12.74
CA GLY A 8 -6.07 4.31 -12.40
C GLY A 8 -5.70 4.26 -10.91
N SER A 9 -6.68 4.45 -10.01
CA SER A 9 -6.45 4.34 -8.56
C SER A 9 -6.05 2.93 -8.13
N LYS A 10 -6.60 1.91 -8.78
CA LYS A 10 -6.27 0.49 -8.51
C LYS A 10 -4.83 0.18 -8.91
N ILE A 11 -4.40 0.61 -10.10
CA ILE A 11 -3.02 0.42 -10.56
C ILE A 11 -2.04 1.17 -9.65
N ALA A 12 -2.37 2.41 -9.27
CA ALA A 12 -1.54 3.18 -8.35
C ALA A 12 -1.38 2.50 -6.97
N LEU A 13 -2.47 1.95 -6.42
CA LEU A 13 -2.41 1.21 -5.16
C LEU A 13 -1.62 -0.10 -5.29
N ALA A 14 -1.78 -0.84 -6.39
CA ALA A 14 -1.02 -2.04 -6.66
C ALA A 14 0.49 -1.75 -6.79
N ALA A 15 0.86 -0.67 -7.49
CA ALA A 15 2.25 -0.22 -7.61
C ALA A 15 2.86 0.12 -6.25
N LEU A 16 2.11 0.84 -5.41
CA LEU A 16 2.52 1.17 -4.06
C LEU A 16 2.71 -0.10 -3.22
N ALA A 17 1.76 -1.04 -3.27
CA ALA A 17 1.85 -2.31 -2.54
C ALA A 17 3.06 -3.15 -2.96
N ALA A 18 3.35 -3.25 -4.27
CA ALA A 18 4.53 -3.94 -4.77
C ALA A 18 5.83 -3.29 -4.29
N THR A 19 5.89 -1.95 -4.35
CA THR A 19 7.06 -1.17 -3.89
C THR A 19 7.30 -1.36 -2.39
N LEU A 20 6.25 -1.19 -1.58
CA LEU A 20 6.33 -1.32 -0.13
C LEU A 20 6.69 -2.74 0.30
N ARG A 21 6.14 -3.76 -0.37
CA ARG A 21 6.53 -5.16 -0.16
C ARG A 21 8.01 -5.38 -0.46
N GLY A 22 8.53 -4.82 -1.55
CA GLY A 22 9.96 -4.86 -1.89
C GLY A 22 10.86 -4.17 -0.86
N TRP A 23 10.32 -3.25 -0.08
CA TRP A 23 11.01 -2.61 1.05
C TRP A 23 10.76 -3.30 2.40
N GLY A 24 10.04 -4.43 2.42
CA GLY A 24 9.77 -5.20 3.63
C GLY A 24 8.65 -4.64 4.51
N TRP A 25 7.79 -3.77 3.98
CA TRP A 25 6.65 -3.26 4.73
C TRP A 25 5.55 -4.32 4.81
N ALA A 26 5.03 -4.55 6.02
CA ALA A 26 4.10 -5.62 6.30
C ALA A 26 2.64 -5.26 5.96
N LEU A 27 2.24 -4.00 6.12
CA LEU A 27 0.84 -3.57 6.06
C LEU A 27 0.67 -2.24 5.34
N ILE A 28 -0.49 -2.07 4.69
CA ILE A 28 -1.04 -0.77 4.30
C ILE A 28 -2.34 -0.60 5.09
N ASP A 29 -2.41 0.42 5.92
CA ASP A 29 -3.62 0.74 6.68
C ASP A 29 -4.65 1.43 5.78
N ALA A 30 -5.80 0.80 5.60
CA ALA A 30 -6.92 1.33 4.83
C ALA A 30 -7.97 2.04 5.70
N GLN A 31 -7.69 2.22 6.99
CA GLN A 31 -8.52 2.87 8.00
C GLN A 31 -9.87 2.17 8.21
N VAL A 32 -10.98 2.86 7.93
CA VAL A 32 -12.32 2.33 8.13
C VAL A 32 -12.73 1.51 6.91
N GLU A 33 -13.12 0.26 7.17
CA GLU A 33 -13.60 -0.68 6.17
C GLU A 33 -14.77 -0.10 5.35
N ASN A 34 -14.76 -0.39 4.05
CA ASN A 34 -15.91 -0.16 3.19
C ASN A 34 -15.94 -1.18 2.04
N PRO A 35 -17.08 -1.37 1.35
CA PRO A 35 -17.22 -2.36 0.28
C PRO A 35 -16.23 -2.21 -0.87
N HIS A 36 -15.75 -0.99 -1.14
CA HIS A 36 -14.76 -0.76 -2.18
C HIS A 36 -13.38 -1.30 -1.77
N LEU A 37 -12.96 -1.08 -0.52
CA LEU A 37 -11.71 -1.61 0.02
C LEU A 37 -11.69 -3.15 0.03
N LEU A 38 -12.77 -3.79 0.48
CA LEU A 38 -12.87 -5.25 0.49
C LEU A 38 -12.74 -5.86 -0.92
N ARG A 39 -13.39 -5.24 -1.92
CA ARG A 39 -13.25 -5.64 -3.33
C ARG A 39 -11.83 -5.47 -3.88
N MET A 40 -11.00 -4.64 -3.24
CA MET A 40 -9.59 -4.47 -3.58
C MET A 40 -8.67 -5.42 -2.79
N GLY A 41 -9.21 -6.28 -1.93
CA GLY A 41 -8.45 -7.23 -1.12
C GLY A 41 -8.04 -6.71 0.25
N ALA A 42 -8.68 -5.65 0.76
CA ALA A 42 -8.51 -5.28 2.16
C ALA A 42 -9.17 -6.31 3.07
N GLU A 43 -8.57 -6.54 4.23
CA GLU A 43 -9.05 -7.46 5.25
C GLU A 43 -9.27 -6.71 6.56
N HIS A 44 -10.25 -7.17 7.34
CA HIS A 44 -10.45 -6.67 8.69
C HIS A 44 -9.37 -7.23 9.62
N LEU A 45 -8.68 -6.36 10.35
CA LEU A 45 -7.70 -6.75 11.36
C LEU A 45 -8.15 -6.26 12.75
N PRO A 46 -8.30 -7.15 13.75
CA PRO A 46 -8.66 -6.73 15.09
C PRO A 46 -7.71 -5.68 15.65
N ARG A 47 -8.26 -4.68 16.35
CA ARG A 47 -7.49 -3.53 16.86
C ARG A 47 -6.24 -3.94 17.64
N ALA A 48 -6.34 -4.97 18.48
CA ALA A 48 -5.22 -5.43 19.30
C ALA A 48 -4.05 -5.96 18.45
N GLU A 49 -4.36 -6.70 17.38
CA GLU A 49 -3.37 -7.24 16.43
C GLU A 49 -2.78 -6.11 15.59
N PHE A 50 -3.61 -5.22 15.04
CA PHE A 50 -3.16 -4.03 14.32
C PHE A 50 -2.16 -3.21 15.15
N LEU A 51 -2.49 -2.92 16.42
CA LEU A 51 -1.60 -2.18 17.30
C LEU A 51 -0.31 -2.95 17.62
N ALA A 52 -0.33 -4.28 17.65
CA ALA A 52 0.88 -5.08 17.78
C ALA A 52 1.79 -4.92 16.55
N HIS A 53 1.24 -4.96 15.35
CA HIS A 53 1.99 -4.69 14.12
C HIS A 53 2.56 -3.27 14.09
N VAL A 54 1.77 -2.25 14.43
CA VAL A 54 2.24 -0.86 14.47
C VAL A 54 3.40 -0.69 15.44
N ARG A 55 3.28 -1.22 16.67
CA ARG A 55 4.37 -1.15 17.68
C ARG A 55 5.67 -1.80 17.21
N GLN A 56 5.59 -2.87 16.42
CA GLN A 56 6.76 -3.48 15.81
C GLN A 56 7.32 -2.62 14.67
N ALA A 57 6.45 -2.15 13.76
CA ALA A 57 6.86 -1.39 12.58
C ALA A 57 7.57 -0.07 12.93
N VAL A 58 7.09 0.66 13.94
CA VAL A 58 7.68 1.96 14.35
C VAL A 58 9.06 1.84 15.00
N ARG A 59 9.49 0.62 15.37
CA ARG A 59 10.83 0.36 15.91
C ARG A 59 11.86 0.05 14.82
N GLY A 60 11.41 -0.25 13.60
CA GLY A 60 12.29 -0.53 12.47
C GLY A 60 12.89 0.73 11.86
N ASN A 61 14.02 0.57 11.16
CA ASN A 61 14.55 1.65 10.32
C ASN A 61 13.69 1.79 9.07
N GLY A 62 12.74 2.72 9.11
CA GLY A 62 11.94 3.11 7.94
C GLY A 62 12.75 3.92 6.93
N ARG A 63 12.20 4.07 5.72
CA ARG A 63 12.69 5.08 4.77
C ARG A 63 12.05 6.42 5.09
N GLU A 64 12.80 7.29 5.76
CA GLU A 64 12.40 8.66 6.02
C GLU A 64 12.65 9.57 4.79
N GLY A 65 11.88 10.65 4.70
CA GLY A 65 11.99 11.63 3.62
C GLY A 65 11.24 11.26 2.33
N PRO A 66 11.36 12.10 1.27
CA PRO A 66 10.61 11.92 0.03
C PRO A 66 11.02 10.64 -0.71
N TRP A 67 10.04 9.83 -1.10
CA TRP A 67 10.28 8.58 -1.83
C TRP A 67 10.38 8.74 -3.35
N THR A 68 10.28 9.96 -3.89
CA THR A 68 10.21 10.24 -5.34
C THR A 68 11.32 9.56 -6.14
N ARG A 69 12.57 9.58 -5.65
CA ARG A 69 13.70 8.92 -6.33
C ARG A 69 13.73 7.41 -6.11
N ALA A 70 13.24 6.94 -4.97
CA ALA A 70 13.24 5.53 -4.61
C ALA A 70 12.17 4.73 -5.37
N VAL A 71 11.01 5.35 -5.61
CA VAL A 71 9.93 4.78 -6.44
C VAL A 71 10.15 5.09 -7.92
N GLY A 72 10.59 6.31 -8.23
CA GLY A 72 10.76 6.78 -9.60
C GLY A 72 9.43 6.89 -10.35
N ARG A 73 9.50 6.75 -11.68
CA ARG A 73 8.31 6.64 -12.55
C ARG A 73 8.10 5.18 -12.88
N LEU A 74 6.94 4.65 -12.52
CA LEU A 74 6.51 3.29 -12.84
C LEU A 74 5.45 3.34 -13.96
N PRO A 75 5.77 2.93 -15.20
CA PRO A 75 4.79 2.80 -16.26
C PRO A 75 3.71 1.77 -15.88
N ALA A 76 2.44 2.12 -16.07
CA ALA A 76 1.33 1.21 -15.78
C ALA A 76 1.42 -0.12 -16.56
N ARG A 77 2.02 -0.10 -17.76
CA ARG A 77 2.25 -1.30 -18.57
C ARG A 77 3.18 -2.31 -17.90
N ASP A 78 4.10 -1.83 -17.06
CA ASP A 78 5.09 -2.68 -16.37
C ASP A 78 4.50 -3.33 -15.11
N LEU A 79 3.30 -2.91 -14.71
CA LEU A 79 2.55 -3.43 -13.56
C LEU A 79 1.49 -4.48 -13.96
N ALA A 80 1.24 -4.63 -15.26
CA ALA A 80 0.18 -5.51 -15.80
C ALA A 80 0.68 -6.92 -16.15
N GLY A 81 1.94 -7.25 -15.86
CA GLY A 81 2.53 -8.57 -16.08
C GLY A 81 2.88 -9.24 -14.76
N GLY A 82 1.98 -10.09 -14.27
CA GLY A 82 2.21 -11.08 -13.23
C GLY A 82 1.60 -12.40 -13.67
#